data_AF-A0A517XQ08-F1
#
_entry.id   AF-A0A517XQ08-F1
#
_cell.length_a   1.000
_cell.length_b   1.000
_cell.length_c   1.000
_cell.angle_alpha   90.00
_cell.angle_beta   90.00
_cell.angle_gamma   90.00
#
_symmetry.space_group_name_H-M   'P 1'
#
loop_
_entity.id
_entity.type
_entity.pdbx_description
1 polymer ?
#
loop_
_entity_poly.entity_id
_entity_poly.type
_entity_poly.pdbx_seq_one_letter_code
_entity_poly.pdbx_strand_id
1 'polypeptide(L)'
;MTRRAALAWSAVAWVGVWAFWPALTHDHQPTFTLARIVTTALVAVYAAAAFLNHLVLVPRLWAGSCAKHGLAPVGMVCGLTAAALTVIRVSYLNLHGPDADPNGAAKHFAIDLFGMAIHLLAAAGVVALWRARGEFPMSGSGGADG
;
A
#
# COMPACT_ATOMS: atom_id res chain seq x y z
N MET A 1 14.57 3.46 17.63
CA MET A 1 14.95 3.80 16.23
C MET A 1 14.66 5.28 15.98
N THR A 2 15.55 6.02 15.32
CA THR A 2 15.27 7.42 14.95
C THR A 2 14.29 7.47 13.77
N ARG A 3 13.50 8.55 13.63
CA ARG A 3 12.55 8.72 12.51
C ARG A 3 13.22 8.58 11.14
N ARG A 4 14.46 9.06 11.02
CA ARG A 4 15.28 8.92 9.81
C ARG A 4 15.63 7.46 9.51
N ALA A 5 16.03 6.68 10.52
CA ALA A 5 16.30 5.26 10.34
C ALA A 5 15.05 4.48 9.91
N ALA A 6 13.89 4.78 10.49
CA ALA A 6 12.63 4.15 10.10
C ALA A 6 12.24 4.46 8.64
N LEU A 7 12.42 5.71 8.19
CA LEU A 7 12.19 6.09 6.79
C LEU A 7 13.19 5.41 5.84
N ALA A 8 14.47 5.33 6.22
CA ALA A 8 15.48 4.64 5.43
C ALA A 8 15.16 3.15 5.27
N TRP A 9 14.80 2.46 6.36
CA TRP A 9 14.39 1.05 6.31
C TRP A 9 13.11 0.84 5.50
N SER A 10 12.14 1.75 5.60
CA SER A 10 10.94 1.73 4.77
C SER A 10 11.29 1.87 3.28
N ALA A 11 12.16 2.82 2.93
CA ALA A 11 12.62 3.00 1.55
C ALA A 11 13.35 1.74 1.03
N VAL A 12 14.24 1.16 1.84
CA VAL A 12 14.94 -0.09 1.48
C VAL A 12 13.94 -1.23 1.27
N ALA A 13 12.93 -1.37 2.12
CA ALA A 13 11.90 -2.39 1.96
C ALA A 13 11.12 -2.20 0.66
N TRP A 14 10.68 -0.97 0.35
CA TRP A 14 9.95 -0.68 -0.89
C TRP A 14 10.81 -0.88 -2.14
N VAL A 15 12.08 -0.48 -2.10
CA VAL A 15 13.04 -0.75 -3.19
C VAL A 15 13.26 -2.26 -3.36
N GLY A 16 13.35 -3.01 -2.26
CA GLY A 16 13.45 -4.46 -2.28
C GLY A 16 12.24 -5.11 -2.95
N VAL A 17 11.01 -4.72 -2.57
CA VAL A 17 9.77 -5.18 -3.20
C VAL A 17 9.74 -4.81 -4.68
N TRP A 18 10.14 -3.57 -5.03
CA TRP A 18 10.23 -3.12 -6.41
C TRP A 18 11.25 -3.90 -7.24
N ALA A 19 12.38 -4.31 -6.68
CA ALA A 19 13.39 -5.08 -7.40
C ALA A 19 12.99 -6.56 -7.53
N PHE A 20 12.36 -7.10 -6.48
CA PHE A 20 11.92 -8.50 -6.42
C PHE A 20 10.83 -8.81 -7.45
N TRP A 21 9.83 -7.93 -7.61
CA TRP A 21 8.67 -8.27 -8.41
C TRP A 21 8.90 -8.38 -9.93
N PRO A 22 9.59 -7.43 -10.58
CA PRO A 22 9.93 -7.53 -11.99
C PRO A 22 10.77 -8.78 -12.26
N ALA A 23 11.68 -9.14 -11.36
CA ALA A 23 12.51 -10.34 -11.52
C ALA A 23 11.66 -11.62 -11.60
N LEU A 24 10.60 -11.74 -10.82
CA LEU A 24 9.73 -12.93 -10.83
C LEU A 24 8.62 -12.90 -11.89
N THR A 25 8.16 -11.71 -12.27
CA THR A 25 6.95 -11.58 -13.10
C THR A 25 7.23 -11.17 -14.55
N HIS A 26 8.49 -10.90 -14.90
CA HIS A 26 8.82 -10.47 -16.27
C HIS A 26 8.40 -11.46 -17.35
N ASP A 27 8.48 -12.76 -17.11
CA ASP A 27 8.07 -13.80 -18.06
C ASP A 27 6.55 -13.85 -18.29
N HIS A 28 5.77 -13.25 -17.39
CA HIS A 28 4.31 -13.17 -17.49
C HIS A 28 3.83 -11.89 -18.16
N GLN A 29 4.75 -11.03 -18.60
CA GLN A 29 4.45 -9.75 -19.23
C GLN A 29 4.93 -9.75 -20.68
N PRO A 30 4.16 -9.17 -21.61
CA PRO A 30 4.54 -9.15 -23.02
C PRO A 30 5.91 -8.50 -23.30
N THR A 31 6.30 -7.53 -22.47
CA THR A 31 7.62 -6.89 -22.53
C THR A 31 8.15 -6.56 -21.14
N PHE A 32 9.47 -6.57 -20.99
CA PHE A 32 10.13 -6.15 -19.74
C PHE A 32 9.84 -4.67 -19.39
N THR A 33 9.62 -3.82 -20.40
CA THR A 33 9.23 -2.43 -20.18
C THR A 33 7.86 -2.32 -19.52
N LEU A 34 6.88 -3.10 -19.97
CA LEU A 34 5.55 -3.15 -19.36
C LEU A 34 5.62 -3.70 -17.93
N ALA A 35 6.41 -4.77 -17.71
CA ALA A 35 6.64 -5.32 -16.36
C ALA A 35 7.17 -4.26 -15.37
N ARG A 36 8.14 -3.43 -15.81
CA ARG A 36 8.68 -2.33 -15.00
C ARG A 36 7.63 -1.27 -14.71
N ILE A 37 6.83 -0.87 -15.70
CA ILE A 37 5.77 0.14 -15.52
C ILE A 37 4.73 -0.36 -14.52
N VAL A 38 4.22 -1.58 -14.72
CA VAL A 38 3.23 -2.20 -13.83
C VAL A 38 3.74 -2.26 -12.40
N THR A 39 4.94 -2.80 -12.21
CA THR A 39 5.55 -2.90 -10.88
C THR A 39 5.72 -1.53 -10.24
N THR A 40 6.24 -0.55 -10.98
CA THR A 40 6.48 0.80 -10.45
C THR A 40 5.17 1.45 -10.03
N ALA A 41 4.12 1.35 -10.85
CA ALA A 41 2.82 1.91 -10.54
C ALA A 41 2.22 1.26 -9.29
N LEU A 42 2.23 -0.07 -9.21
CA LEU A 42 1.70 -0.79 -8.05
C LEU A 42 2.50 -0.48 -6.79
N VAL A 43 3.83 -0.58 -6.81
CA VAL A 43 4.66 -0.31 -5.64
C VAL A 43 4.49 1.13 -5.14
N ALA A 44 4.46 2.10 -6.04
CA ALA A 44 4.25 3.50 -5.65
C ALA A 44 2.89 3.70 -4.95
N VAL A 45 1.85 3.08 -5.48
CA VAL A 45 0.48 3.18 -4.95
C VAL A 45 0.34 2.45 -3.61
N TYR A 46 0.97 1.27 -3.46
CA TYR A 46 1.03 0.55 -2.18
C TYR A 46 1.82 1.32 -1.13
N ALA A 47 2.95 1.94 -1.51
CA ALA A 47 3.73 2.79 -0.61
C ALA A 47 2.94 4.01 -0.16
N ALA A 48 2.25 4.69 -1.08
CA ALA A 48 1.38 5.81 -0.77
C ALA A 48 0.22 5.40 0.14
N ALA A 49 -0.45 4.29 -0.16
CA ALA A 49 -1.53 3.75 0.66
C ALA A 49 -1.05 3.41 2.07
N ALA A 50 0.10 2.76 2.21
CA ALA A 50 0.69 2.45 3.51
C ALA A 50 1.04 3.72 4.30
N PHE A 51 1.65 4.71 3.66
CA PHE A 51 1.98 5.98 4.30
C PHE A 51 0.73 6.74 4.78
N LEU A 52 -0.30 6.83 3.93
CA LEU A 52 -1.56 7.47 4.27
C LEU A 52 -2.33 6.68 5.33
N ASN A 53 -2.25 5.35 5.32
CA ASN A 53 -2.81 4.49 6.37
C ASN A 53 -2.20 4.78 7.74
N HIS A 54 -0.88 4.95 7.81
CA HIS A 54 -0.19 5.35 9.04
C HIS A 54 -0.53 6.77 9.51
N LEU A 55 -0.85 7.69 8.59
CA LEU A 55 -1.26 9.07 8.94
C LEU A 55 -2.72 9.20 9.34
N VAL A 56 -3.61 8.43 8.69
CA VAL A 56 -5.06 8.62 8.80
C VAL A 56 -5.70 7.53 9.64
N LEU A 57 -5.42 6.28 9.33
CA LEU A 57 -6.13 5.13 9.92
C LEU A 57 -5.62 4.83 11.32
N VAL A 58 -4.29 4.76 11.52
CA VAL A 58 -3.69 4.45 12.82
C VAL A 58 -4.06 5.50 13.89
N PRO A 59 -3.99 6.83 13.63
CA PRO A 59 -4.35 7.81 14.65
C PRO A 59 -5.86 7.89 14.90
N ARG A 60 -6.70 7.69 13.87
CA ARG A 60 -8.17 7.82 14.00
C ARG A 60 -8.83 6.59 14.62
N LEU A 61 -8.27 5.39 14.42
CA LEU A 61 -8.70 4.18 15.15
C LEU A 61 -8.57 4.37 16.67
N TRP A 62 -7.68 5.24 17.13
CA TRP A 62 -7.49 5.53 18.56
C TRP A 62 -8.37 6.66 19.09
N ALA A 63 -8.90 7.53 18.21
CA ALA A 63 -9.71 8.69 18.61
C ALA A 63 -11.21 8.36 18.82
N GLY A 64 -11.63 7.10 18.71
CA GLY A 64 -12.92 6.63 19.23
C GLY A 64 -14.15 6.75 18.30
N SER A 65 -13.99 6.97 16.99
CA SER A 65 -15.14 6.94 16.05
C SER A 65 -14.81 6.14 14.78
N CYS A 66 -14.85 4.82 14.92
CA CYS A 66 -14.49 3.85 13.87
C CYS A 66 -15.44 3.89 12.66
N ALA A 67 -16.74 4.14 12.89
CA ALA A 67 -17.78 3.93 11.87
C ALA A 67 -17.97 5.12 10.90
N LYS A 68 -17.85 6.38 11.35
CA LYS A 68 -18.13 7.56 10.50
C LYS A 68 -16.97 7.92 9.55
N HIS A 69 -15.77 7.39 9.78
CA HIS A 69 -14.57 7.73 9.02
C HIS A 69 -14.00 6.57 8.18
N GLY A 70 -14.62 5.38 8.20
CA GLY A 70 -14.17 4.21 7.44
C GLY A 70 -14.30 4.37 5.91
N LEU A 71 -15.19 5.26 5.43
CA LEU A 71 -15.38 5.49 4.00
C LEU A 71 -14.20 6.25 3.34
N ALA A 72 -13.52 7.13 4.07
CA ALA A 72 -12.44 7.92 3.49
C ALA A 72 -11.20 7.07 3.13
N PRO A 73 -10.75 6.12 3.97
CA PRO A 73 -9.73 5.15 3.59
C PRO A 73 -10.14 4.24 2.44
N VAL A 74 -11.39 3.76 2.43
CA VAL A 74 -11.90 2.91 1.34
C VAL A 74 -11.86 3.69 0.02
N GLY A 75 -12.38 4.93 0.01
CA GLY A 75 -12.33 5.80 -1.16
C GLY A 75 -10.90 6.08 -1.63
N MET A 76 -9.97 6.33 -0.69
CA MET A 76 -8.56 6.53 -1.00
C MET A 76 -7.94 5.29 -1.65
N VAL A 77 -8.16 4.10 -1.09
CA VAL A 77 -7.65 2.83 -1.62
C VAL A 77 -8.22 2.55 -3.01
N CYS A 78 -9.53 2.73 -3.19
CA CYS A 78 -10.18 2.61 -4.49
C CYS A 78 -9.59 3.61 -5.51
N GLY A 79 -9.40 4.88 -5.12
CA GLY A 79 -8.85 5.91 -6.00
C GLY A 79 -7.40 5.65 -6.39
N LEU A 80 -6.58 5.23 -5.43
CA LEU A 80 -5.18 4.85 -5.64
C LEU A 80 -5.07 3.63 -6.58
N THR A 81 -5.89 2.61 -6.36
CA THR A 81 -5.96 1.42 -7.23
C THR A 81 -6.43 1.78 -8.64
N ALA A 82 -7.47 2.61 -8.76
CA ALA A 82 -7.95 3.10 -10.04
C ALA A 82 -6.86 3.87 -10.79
N ALA A 83 -6.12 4.75 -10.12
CA ALA A 83 -5.02 5.49 -10.72
C ALA A 83 -3.90 4.57 -11.24
N ALA A 84 -3.51 3.56 -10.44
CA ALA A 84 -2.51 2.57 -10.85
C ALA A 84 -2.94 1.85 -12.14
N LEU A 85 -4.19 1.39 -12.18
CA LEU A 85 -4.73 0.69 -13.33
C LEU A 85 -4.91 1.57 -14.56
N THR A 86 -5.26 2.84 -14.38
CA THR A 86 -5.28 3.79 -15.49
C THR A 86 -3.90 3.88 -16.13
N VAL A 87 -2.84 4.04 -15.31
CA VAL A 87 -1.46 4.08 -15.81
C VAL A 87 -1.09 2.78 -16.52
N ILE A 88 -1.39 1.64 -15.92
CA ILE A 88 -1.10 0.31 -16.51
C ILE A 88 -1.82 0.15 -17.84
N ARG A 89 -3.11 0.48 -17.90
CA ARG A 89 -3.94 0.27 -19.09
C ARG A 89 -3.55 1.21 -20.22
N VAL A 90 -3.29 2.49 -19.93
CA VAL A 90 -2.77 3.44 -20.94
C VAL A 90 -1.42 2.95 -21.48
N SER A 91 -0.54 2.48 -20.60
CA SER A 91 0.76 1.95 -21.01
C SER A 91 0.64 0.67 -21.84
N TYR A 92 -0.28 -0.23 -21.49
CA TYR A 92 -0.58 -1.44 -22.24
C TYR A 92 -1.11 -1.11 -23.63
N LEU A 93 -2.10 -0.21 -23.74
CA LEU A 93 -2.66 0.24 -25.01
C LEU A 93 -1.60 0.84 -25.93
N ASN A 94 -0.71 1.67 -25.38
CA ASN A 94 0.35 2.32 -26.14
C ASN A 94 1.46 1.35 -26.60
N LEU A 95 1.75 0.30 -25.82
CA LEU A 95 2.87 -0.61 -26.10
C LEU A 95 2.45 -1.91 -26.81
N HIS A 96 1.20 -2.33 -26.67
CA HIS A 96 0.72 -3.64 -27.12
C HIS A 96 -0.61 -3.59 -27.90
N GLY A 97 -1.31 -2.45 -27.91
CA GLY A 97 -2.60 -2.31 -28.56
C GLY A 97 -3.79 -2.72 -27.68
N PRO A 98 -5.01 -2.79 -28.24
CA PRO A 98 -6.23 -3.12 -27.52
C PRO A 98 -6.14 -4.50 -26.88
N ASP A 99 -6.48 -4.58 -25.59
CA ASP A 99 -6.52 -5.85 -24.86
C ASP A 99 -7.63 -6.75 -25.41
N ALA A 100 -7.33 -8.04 -25.56
CA ALA A 100 -8.25 -9.05 -26.09
C ALA A 100 -9.29 -9.49 -25.05
N ASP A 101 -9.01 -9.31 -23.75
CA ASP A 101 -9.97 -9.61 -22.68
C ASP A 101 -10.83 -8.37 -22.36
N PRO A 102 -12.12 -8.34 -22.74
CA PRO A 102 -13.01 -7.23 -22.41
C PRO A 102 -13.21 -7.04 -20.90
N ASN A 103 -12.94 -8.07 -20.09
CA ASN A 103 -13.06 -8.05 -18.63
C ASN A 103 -11.71 -7.90 -17.90
N GLY A 104 -10.59 -7.80 -18.61
CA GLY A 104 -9.25 -7.75 -18.02
C GLY A 104 -9.11 -6.63 -16.98
N ALA A 105 -9.62 -5.43 -17.31
CA ALA A 105 -9.59 -4.28 -16.42
C ALA A 105 -10.31 -4.52 -15.08
N ALA A 106 -11.47 -5.18 -15.09
CA ALA A 106 -12.22 -5.46 -13.87
C ALA A 106 -11.52 -6.54 -13.02
N LYS A 107 -10.95 -7.56 -13.65
CA LYS A 107 -10.17 -8.61 -12.95
C LYS A 107 -8.92 -8.05 -12.29
N HIS A 108 -8.13 -7.25 -13.02
CA HIS A 108 -6.94 -6.61 -12.47
C HIS A 108 -7.31 -5.65 -11.34
N PHE A 109 -8.40 -4.90 -11.47
CA PHE A 109 -8.89 -4.03 -10.39
C PHE A 109 -9.25 -4.81 -9.14
N ALA A 110 -9.98 -5.92 -9.27
CA ALA A 110 -10.37 -6.74 -8.14
C ALA A 110 -9.15 -7.35 -7.42
N ILE A 111 -8.16 -7.84 -8.18
CA ILE A 111 -6.93 -8.44 -7.63
C ILE A 111 -6.10 -7.38 -6.90
N ASP A 112 -5.87 -6.23 -7.53
CA ASP A 112 -5.05 -5.16 -6.95
C ASP A 112 -5.72 -4.56 -5.70
N LEU A 113 -7.05 -4.38 -5.75
CA LEU A 113 -7.84 -3.90 -4.62
C LEU A 113 -7.78 -4.89 -3.45
N PHE A 114 -7.93 -6.19 -3.74
CA PHE A 114 -7.85 -7.24 -2.73
C PHE A 114 -6.46 -7.30 -2.07
N GLY A 115 -5.39 -7.26 -2.87
CA GLY A 115 -4.02 -7.23 -2.37
C GLY A 115 -3.76 -6.01 -1.48
N MET A 116 -4.29 -4.84 -1.86
CA MET A 116 -4.15 -3.60 -1.10
C MET A 116 -4.92 -3.68 0.23
N ALA A 117 -6.15 -4.18 0.19
CA ALA A 117 -6.98 -4.38 1.38
C ALA A 117 -6.29 -5.32 2.39
N ILE A 118 -5.74 -6.45 1.92
CA ILE A 118 -4.97 -7.36 2.79
C ILE A 118 -3.76 -6.66 3.38
N HIS A 119 -2.98 -5.92 2.58
CA HIS A 119 -1.81 -5.21 3.08
C HIS A 119 -2.17 -4.23 4.20
N LEU A 120 -3.26 -3.48 4.04
CA LEU A 120 -3.72 -2.51 5.02
C LEU A 120 -4.24 -3.17 6.30
N LEU A 121 -4.99 -4.27 6.16
CA LEU A 121 -5.47 -5.06 7.30
C LEU A 121 -4.31 -5.73 8.06
N ALA A 122 -3.33 -6.28 7.34
CA ALA A 122 -2.14 -6.86 7.94
C ALA A 122 -1.31 -5.80 8.68
N ALA A 123 -1.11 -4.61 8.08
CA ALA A 123 -0.42 -3.50 8.74
C ALA A 123 -1.14 -3.05 10.01
N ALA A 124 -2.46 -2.94 9.98
CA ALA A 124 -3.26 -2.63 11.18
C ALA A 124 -3.15 -3.74 12.24
N GLY A 125 -3.18 -5.01 11.83
CA GLY A 125 -3.05 -6.18 12.71
C GLY A 125 -1.69 -6.28 13.40
N VAL A 126 -0.59 -6.05 12.68
CA VAL A 126 0.77 -6.04 13.26
C VAL A 126 0.90 -4.95 14.33
N VAL A 127 0.39 -3.75 14.06
CA VAL A 127 0.40 -2.64 15.04
C VAL A 127 -0.43 -2.98 16.27
N ALA A 128 -1.61 -3.58 16.09
CA ALA A 128 -2.46 -4.03 17.20
C ALA A 128 -1.77 -5.10 18.06
N LEU A 129 -1.13 -6.09 17.42
CA LEU A 129 -0.43 -7.19 18.10
C LEU A 129 0.80 -6.72 18.89
N TRP A 130 1.64 -5.86 18.30
CA TRP A 130 2.80 -5.29 18.99
C TRP A 130 2.41 -4.51 20.25
N ARG A 131 1.25 -3.85 20.23
CA ARG A 131 0.74 -3.15 21.40
C ARG A 131 0.11 -4.06 22.45
N ALA A 132 -0.60 -5.10 22.04
CA ALA A 132 -1.11 -6.10 22.98
C ALA A 132 0.02 -6.77 23.78
N ARG A 133 1.24 -6.79 23.24
CA ARG A 133 2.46 -7.26 23.91
C ARG A 133 3.13 -6.25 24.85
N GLY A 134 2.64 -5.02 24.93
CA GLY A 134 3.18 -3.99 25.85
C GLY A 134 4.54 -3.40 25.45
N GLU A 135 5.04 -3.67 24.25
CA GLU A 135 6.37 -3.22 23.78
C GLU A 135 6.39 -1.76 23.28
N PHE A 136 5.27 -1.04 23.39
CA PHE A 136 5.21 0.38 23.07
C PHE A 136 5.66 1.20 24.29
N PRO A 137 6.71 2.03 24.19
CA PRO A 137 7.03 2.95 25.26
C PRO A 137 5.87 3.92 25.41
N MET A 138 5.10 3.74 26.48
CA MET A 138 4.23 4.79 27.02
C MET A 138 5.14 5.98 27.26
N SER A 139 4.93 7.09 26.54
CA SER A 139 5.60 8.33 26.89
C SER A 139 5.25 8.60 28.35
N GLY A 140 6.23 8.51 29.22
CA GLY A 140 6.05 8.61 30.66
C GLY A 140 5.22 9.84 30.98
N SER A 141 4.07 9.63 31.61
CA SER A 141 3.49 10.61 32.51
C SER A 141 4.50 10.75 33.65
N GLY A 142 5.45 11.68 33.48
CA GLY A 142 6.28 12.14 34.57
C GLY A 142 5.36 12.76 35.61
N GLY A 143 5.03 11.97 36.64
CA GLY A 143 4.47 12.48 37.87
C GLY A 143 5.44 13.48 38.44
N ALA A 144 5.01 14.74 38.49
CA ALA A 144 5.63 15.76 39.31
C ALA A 144 4.86 15.76 40.64
N ASP A 145 5.22 14.79 41.49
CA ASP A 145 4.92 14.83 42.91
C ASP A 145 6.26 15.04 43.62
N GLY A 146 6.43 16.20 44.26
CA GLY A 146 7.62 16.61 44.99
C GLY A 146 7.72 18.12 45.12
#